data_AF-A0A968PZ34-F1
#
_entry.id   AF-A0A968PZ34-F1
#
_cell.length_a   1.000
_cell.length_b   1.000
_cell.length_c   1.000
_cell.angle_alpha   90.00
_cell.angle_beta   90.00
_cell.angle_gamma   90.00
#
_symmetry.space_group_name_H-M   'P 1'
#
loop_
_entity.id
_entity.type
_entity.pdbx_description
1 polymer ?
#
loop_
_entity_poly.entity_id
_entity_poly.type
_entity_poly.pdbx_seq_one_letter_code
_entity_poly.pdbx_strand_id
1 'polypeptide(L)'
;MNLYTRLAFGCHLVAALLLSLFGFVYLFRPEFMPYHAVALSRDWDAVERPVQILILALMRVVGGAWLATALAVMILLLIPFRQGAPWARWAIPAAGLVAAVPSLYATL
;
A
#
# COMPACT_ATOMS: atom_id res chain seq x y z
N MET A 1 -18.78 20.07 -6.21
CA MET A 1 -18.69 18.61 -6.47
C MET A 1 -20.08 18.00 -6.41
N ASN A 2 -20.48 17.23 -7.43
CA ASN A 2 -21.72 16.45 -7.41
C ASN A 2 -21.58 15.24 -6.46
N LEU A 3 -22.70 14.52 -6.21
CA LEU A 3 -22.71 13.36 -5.30
C LEU A 3 -21.70 12.29 -5.70
N TYR A 4 -21.64 11.90 -6.98
CA TYR A 4 -20.71 10.89 -7.49
C TYR A 4 -19.25 11.25 -7.22
N THR A 5 -18.88 12.52 -7.41
CA THR A 5 -17.51 13.00 -7.17
C THR A 5 -17.17 12.99 -5.68
N ARG A 6 -18.16 13.24 -4.80
CA ARG A 6 -17.98 13.14 -3.34
C ARG A 6 -17.79 11.68 -2.90
N LEU A 7 -18.57 10.76 -3.46
CA LEU A 7 -18.42 9.33 -3.21
C LEU A 7 -17.05 8.83 -3.69
N ALA A 8 -16.66 9.17 -4.92
CA ALA A 8 -15.35 8.83 -5.46
C ALA A 8 -14.21 9.40 -4.59
N PHE A 9 -14.36 10.65 -4.13
CA PHE A 9 -13.41 11.24 -3.19
C PHE A 9 -13.28 10.42 -1.91
N GLY A 10 -14.41 10.05 -1.30
CA GLY A 10 -14.45 9.21 -0.10
C GLY A 10 -13.76 7.87 -0.29
N CYS A 11 -14.06 7.18 -1.40
CA CYS A 11 -13.45 5.88 -1.73
C CYS A 11 -11.92 6.00 -1.88
N HIS A 12 -11.44 7.00 -2.62
CA HIS A 12 -10.00 7.22 -2.79
C HIS A 12 -9.31 7.64 -1.49
N LEU A 13 -9.97 8.43 -0.65
CA LEU A 13 -9.45 8.81 0.66
C LEU A 13 -9.29 7.57 1.56
N VAL A 14 -10.31 6.74 1.65
CA VAL A 14 -10.25 5.48 2.42
C VAL A 14 -9.14 4.58 1.89
N ALA A 15 -9.01 4.43 0.56
CA ALA A 15 -7.94 3.65 -0.04
C ALA A 15 -6.54 4.19 0.34
N ALA A 16 -6.33 5.50 0.29
CA ALA A 16 -5.07 6.12 0.67
C ALA A 16 -4.74 5.93 2.16
N LEU A 17 -5.75 6.01 3.03
CA LEU A 17 -5.59 5.75 4.47
C LEU A 17 -5.25 4.29 4.75
N LEU A 18 -5.85 3.34 4.04
CA LEU A 18 -5.51 1.92 4.15
C LEU A 18 -4.08 1.65 3.68
N LEU A 19 -3.67 2.19 2.53
CA LEU A 19 -2.29 2.09 2.06
C LEU A 19 -1.31 2.70 3.07
N SER A 20 -1.68 3.82 3.70
CA SER A 20 -0.87 4.45 4.74
C SER A 20 -0.71 3.52 5.96
N LEU A 21 -1.82 2.97 6.44
CA LEU A 21 -1.84 2.04 7.58
C LEU A 21 -0.96 0.82 7.30
N PHE A 22 -1.17 0.16 6.17
CA PHE A 22 -0.39 -1.01 5.77
C PHE A 22 1.08 -0.67 5.58
N GLY A 23 1.37 0.49 4.98
CA GLY A 23 2.72 1.01 4.80
C GLY A 23 3.47 1.15 6.12
N PHE A 24 2.85 1.79 7.12
CA PHE A 24 3.43 1.93 8.45
C PHE A 24 3.58 0.60 9.18
N VAL A 25 2.58 -0.28 9.08
CA VAL A 25 2.66 -1.62 9.68
C VAL A 25 3.87 -2.36 9.10
N TYR A 26 4.01 -2.46 7.78
CA TYR A 26 5.13 -3.17 7.17
C TYR A 26 6.49 -2.54 7.46
N LEU A 27 6.56 -1.22 7.53
CA LEU A 27 7.80 -0.49 7.77
C LEU A 27 8.37 -0.74 9.18
N PHE A 28 7.51 -0.82 10.19
CA PHE A 28 7.92 -0.89 11.59
C PHE A 28 7.81 -2.27 12.23
N ARG A 29 7.26 -3.27 11.53
CA ARG A 29 7.19 -4.62 12.08
C ARG A 29 8.59 -5.22 12.27
N PRO A 30 8.89 -5.80 13.45
CA PRO A 30 10.19 -6.39 13.75
C PRO A 30 10.36 -7.82 13.22
N GLU A 31 9.27 -8.45 12.80
CA GLU A 31 9.15 -9.85 12.37
C GLU A 31 8.11 -9.97 11.25
N PHE A 32 8.14 -11.08 10.50
CA PHE A 32 7.11 -11.35 9.51
C PHE A 32 5.73 -11.55 10.16
N MET A 33 4.66 -11.38 9.36
CA MET A 33 3.30 -11.61 9.84
C MET A 33 2.93 -13.11 9.90
N PRO A 34 1.93 -13.51 10.71
CA PRO A 34 1.54 -14.92 10.88
C PRO A 34 1.25 -15.69 9.58
N TYR A 35 0.68 -15.05 8.57
CA TYR A 35 0.45 -15.73 7.28
C TYR A 35 1.76 -16.10 6.54
N HIS A 36 2.86 -15.38 6.79
CA HIS A 36 4.17 -15.79 6.28
C HIS A 36 4.69 -17.03 7.02
N ALA A 37 4.35 -17.20 8.31
CA ALA A 37 4.69 -18.43 9.05
C ALA A 37 4.05 -19.65 8.40
N VAL A 38 2.78 -19.52 7.99
CA VAL A 38 2.05 -20.56 7.25
C VAL A 38 2.73 -20.85 5.90
N ALA A 39 3.11 -19.80 5.16
CA ALA A 39 3.79 -19.95 3.87
C ALA A 39 5.18 -20.61 3.99
N LEU A 40 5.93 -20.29 5.04
CA LEU A 40 7.27 -20.84 5.28
C LEU A 40 7.26 -22.15 6.07
N SER A 41 6.11 -22.56 6.62
CA SER A 41 6.00 -23.68 7.57
C SER A 41 7.03 -23.62 8.71
N ARG A 42 7.32 -22.40 9.18
CA ARG A 42 8.31 -22.10 10.22
C ARG A 42 7.88 -20.87 11.01
N ASP A 43 8.13 -20.91 12.32
CA ASP A 43 8.03 -19.72 13.17
C ASP A 43 9.20 -18.76 12.89
N TRP A 44 9.03 -17.47 13.25
CA TRP A 44 10.02 -16.42 12.99
C TRP A 44 11.41 -16.78 13.54
N ASP A 45 11.46 -17.30 14.76
CA ASP A 45 12.71 -17.65 15.45
C ASP A 45 13.40 -18.90 14.86
N ALA A 46 12.66 -19.70 14.08
CA ALA A 46 13.20 -20.86 13.37
C ALA A 46 13.78 -20.52 11.98
N VAL A 47 13.68 -19.25 11.57
CA VAL A 47 14.23 -18.76 10.29
C VAL A 47 15.68 -18.29 10.48
N GLU A 48 16.56 -18.71 9.57
CA GLU A 48 17.96 -18.32 9.59
C GLU A 48 18.13 -16.79 9.53
N ARG A 49 19.07 -16.26 10.30
CA ARG A 49 19.24 -14.82 10.45
C ARG A 49 19.41 -14.05 9.12
N PRO A 50 20.18 -14.54 8.12
CA PRO A 50 20.27 -13.87 6.82
C PRO A 50 18.92 -13.78 6.10
N VAL A 51 18.08 -14.81 6.22
CA VAL A 51 16.74 -14.84 5.62
C VAL A 51 15.78 -13.91 6.35
N GLN A 52 15.87 -13.83 7.69
CA GLN A 52 15.13 -12.84 8.47
C GLN A 52 15.44 -11.40 8.02
N ILE A 53 16.72 -11.09 7.80
CA ILE A 53 17.15 -9.76 7.31
C ILE A 53 16.56 -9.47 5.94
N LEU A 54 16.61 -10.45 5.01
CA LEU A 54 16.05 -10.31 3.67
C LEU A 54 14.54 -10.06 3.72
N ILE A 55 13.78 -10.84 4.49
CA ILE A 55 12.32 -10.68 4.62
C ILE A 55 11.97 -9.31 5.17
N LEU A 56 12.66 -8.85 6.23
CA LEU A 56 12.42 -7.51 6.79
C LEU A 56 12.79 -6.40 5.80
N ALA A 57 13.86 -6.56 5.03
CA ALA A 57 14.21 -5.60 3.99
C ALA A 57 13.10 -5.49 2.94
N LEU A 58 12.57 -6.62 2.45
CA LEU A 58 11.46 -6.65 1.51
C LEU A 58 10.19 -6.02 2.09
N MET A 59 9.83 -6.37 3.33
CA MET A 59 8.68 -5.78 4.02
C MET A 59 8.81 -4.26 4.14
N ARG A 60 9.99 -3.75 4.54
CA ARG A 60 10.22 -2.30 4.67
C ARG A 60 10.14 -1.57 3.34
N VAL A 61 10.70 -2.15 2.27
CA VAL A 61 10.62 -1.57 0.92
C VAL A 61 9.17 -1.55 0.41
N VAL A 62 8.42 -2.64 0.59
CA VAL A 62 6.98 -2.70 0.25
C VAL A 62 6.19 -1.69 1.07
N GLY A 63 6.45 -1.59 2.38
CA GLY A 63 5.83 -0.61 3.25
C GLY A 63 6.10 0.83 2.80
N GLY A 64 7.36 1.13 2.45
CA GLY A 64 7.75 2.42 1.88
C GLY A 64 7.06 2.72 0.55
N ALA A 65 6.94 1.73 -0.34
CA ALA A 65 6.22 1.88 -1.60
C ALA A 65 4.74 2.20 -1.38
N TRP A 66 4.07 1.53 -0.44
CA TRP A 66 2.68 1.84 -0.08
C TRP A 66 2.52 3.24 0.51
N LEU A 67 3.43 3.70 1.36
CA LEU A 67 3.43 5.07 1.88
C LEU A 67 3.64 6.10 0.75
N ALA A 68 4.55 5.83 -0.19
CA ALA A 68 4.79 6.71 -1.34
C ALA A 68 3.55 6.79 -2.25
N THR A 69 2.90 5.66 -2.54
CA THR A 69 1.64 5.62 -3.30
C THR A 69 0.52 6.35 -2.56
N ALA A 70 0.39 6.15 -1.25
CA ALA A 70 -0.60 6.86 -0.44
C ALA A 70 -0.39 8.38 -0.48
N LEU A 71 0.86 8.84 -0.34
CA LEU A 71 1.21 10.26 -0.45
C LEU A 71 0.87 10.82 -1.83
N ALA A 72 1.23 10.11 -2.90
CA ALA A 72 0.91 10.52 -4.27
C ALA A 72 -0.61 10.61 -4.50
N VAL A 73 -1.36 9.59 -4.07
CA VAL A 73 -2.82 9.59 -4.13
C VAL A 73 -3.41 10.75 -3.34
N MET A 74 -2.91 11.02 -2.13
CA MET A 74 -3.39 12.14 -1.31
C MET A 74 -3.14 13.49 -1.98
N ILE A 75 -1.96 13.70 -2.57
CA ILE A 75 -1.65 14.94 -3.33
C ILE A 75 -2.63 15.09 -4.51
N LEU A 76 -2.80 14.04 -5.30
CA LEU A 76 -3.71 14.03 -6.45
C LEU A 76 -5.18 14.23 -6.04
N LEU A 77 -5.58 13.66 -4.91
CA LEU A 77 -6.94 13.73 -4.40
C LEU A 77 -7.25 15.09 -3.78
N LEU A 78 -6.31 15.70 -3.05
CA LEU A 78 -6.51 16.96 -2.35
C LEU A 78 -6.28 18.19 -3.23
N ILE A 79 -5.53 18.08 -4.33
CA ILE A 79 -5.23 19.23 -5.19
C ILE A 79 -6.01 19.12 -6.53
N PRO A 80 -5.56 18.36 -7.55
CA PRO A 80 -6.17 18.42 -8.87
C PRO A 80 -7.58 17.81 -8.92
N PHE A 81 -7.87 16.77 -8.14
CA PHE A 81 -9.21 16.18 -8.10
C PHE A 81 -10.25 17.17 -7.53
N ARG A 82 -9.91 17.92 -6.48
CA ARG A 82 -10.77 18.98 -5.91
C ARG A 82 -10.94 20.16 -6.85
N GLN A 83 -9.94 20.47 -7.66
CA GLN A 83 -10.01 21.47 -8.73
C GLN A 83 -10.84 21.01 -9.94
N GLY A 84 -11.29 19.75 -9.97
CA GLY A 84 -12.11 19.21 -11.05
C GLY A 84 -11.29 18.80 -12.28
N ALA A 85 -9.96 18.66 -12.16
CA ALA A 85 -9.11 18.25 -13.26
C ALA A 85 -9.49 16.85 -13.77
N PRO A 86 -9.83 16.69 -15.06
CA PRO A 86 -10.37 15.42 -15.58
C PRO A 86 -9.34 14.28 -15.54
N TRP A 87 -8.05 14.58 -15.70
CA TRP A 87 -6.98 13.59 -15.68
C TRP A 87 -6.78 12.96 -14.29
N ALA A 88 -7.09 13.67 -13.20
CA ALA A 88 -6.93 13.16 -11.84
C ALA A 88 -7.83 11.94 -11.56
N ARG A 89 -8.97 11.84 -12.28
CA ARG A 89 -9.91 10.71 -12.18
C ARG A 89 -9.28 9.40 -12.63
N TRP A 90 -8.29 9.45 -13.51
CA TRP A 90 -7.57 8.28 -14.03
C TRP A 90 -6.21 8.10 -13.35
N ALA A 91 -5.53 9.19 -13.03
CA ALA A 91 -4.22 9.14 -12.38
C ALA A 91 -4.27 8.49 -10.98
N ILE A 92 -5.30 8.80 -10.19
CA ILE A 92 -5.47 8.23 -8.84
C ILE A 92 -5.61 6.68 -8.89
N PRO A 93 -6.60 6.11 -9.62
CA PRO A 93 -6.72 4.65 -9.68
C PRO A 93 -5.51 4.00 -10.38
N ALA A 94 -4.91 4.63 -11.39
CA ALA A 94 -3.71 4.09 -12.03
C ALA A 94 -2.54 3.96 -11.04
N ALA A 95 -2.28 5.01 -10.23
CA ALA A 95 -1.25 4.96 -9.19
C ALA A 95 -1.52 3.86 -8.15
N GLY A 96 -2.78 3.70 -7.74
CA GLY A 96 -3.19 2.62 -6.83
C GLY A 96 -3.00 1.22 -7.44
N LEU A 97 -3.36 1.02 -8.70
CA LEU A 97 -3.22 -0.26 -9.41
C LEU A 97 -1.76 -0.66 -9.60
N VAL A 98 -0.88 0.30 -9.91
CA VAL A 98 0.56 0.03 -10.04
C VAL A 98 1.14 -0.53 -8.73
N ALA A 99 0.63 -0.13 -7.57
CA ALA A 99 1.02 -0.71 -6.29
C ALA A 99 0.30 -2.03 -5.99
N ALA A 100 -1.00 -2.11 -6.25
CA ALA A 100 -1.84 -3.25 -5.87
C ALA A 100 -1.62 -4.50 -6.73
N VAL A 101 -1.40 -4.34 -8.05
CA VAL A 101 -1.26 -5.47 -8.98
C VAL A 101 0.00 -6.30 -8.68
N PRO A 102 1.20 -5.71 -8.50
CA PRO A 102 2.37 -6.49 -8.12
C PRO A 102 2.23 -7.17 -6.75
N SER A 103 1.60 -6.49 -5.78
CA SER A 103 1.32 -7.09 -4.47
C SER A 103 0.39 -8.30 -4.59
N LEU A 104 -0.67 -8.21 -5.40
CA LEU A 104 -1.56 -9.34 -5.67
C LEU A 104 -0.82 -10.48 -6.37
N TYR A 105 -0.03 -10.17 -7.41
CA TYR A 105 0.76 -11.16 -8.14
C TYR A 105 1.75 -11.90 -7.22
N ALA A 106 2.37 -11.19 -6.27
CA ALA A 106 3.29 -11.81 -5.32
C ALA A 106 2.61 -12.78 -4.31
N THR A 107 1.29 -12.73 -4.19
CA THR A 107 0.51 -13.59 -3.27
C THR A 107 -0.22 -14.74 -3.96
N LEU A 108 -0.24 -14.78 -5.30
CA LEU A 108 -0.82 -15.84 -6.12
C LEU A 108 0.22 -16.92 -6.43
#